data_AF-A0A955QLG6-F1
#
_entry.id   AF-A0A955QLG6-F1
#
_cell.length_a   1.000
_cell.length_b   1.000
_cell.length_c   1.000
_cell.angle_alpha   90.00
_cell.angle_beta   90.00
_cell.angle_gamma   90.00
#
_symmetry.space_group_name_H-M   'P 1'
#
loop_
_entity.id
_entity.type
_entity.pdbx_description
1 polymer ?
#
loop_
_entity_poly.entity_id
_entity_poly.type
_entity_poly.pdbx_seq_one_letter_code
_entity_poly.pdbx_strand_id
1 'polypeptide(L)'
;MILQIPMLCHQVVLFELNLTLAKLKVRAFSYSDRSSTCIREPFHAQLPSRILFPIAFDRIMDHYQPRPIDTDSVLLPDELLELTEKLAENSHDHWAKLRMEQGWTWGEERNDSKKTHPDLVPYQDLPESEKDYDRRTAMETLKAILALGYTINKKSINLPSQA
;
A
#
# COMPACT_ATOMS: atom_id res chain seq x y z
N MET A 1 -30.27 -9.54 -8.14
CA MET A 1 -29.27 -8.90 -9.00
C MET A 1 -28.27 -8.24 -8.07
N ILE A 2 -27.23 -8.97 -7.68
CA ILE A 2 -26.26 -8.53 -6.68
C ILE A 2 -25.22 -7.71 -7.43
N LEU A 3 -25.19 -6.41 -7.15
CA LEU A 3 -24.16 -5.51 -7.67
C LEU A 3 -22.85 -5.85 -6.95
N GLN A 4 -21.96 -6.57 -7.63
CA GLN A 4 -20.54 -6.66 -7.26
C GLN A 4 -19.94 -5.26 -7.39
N ILE A 5 -19.82 -4.55 -6.27
CA ILE A 5 -18.99 -3.35 -6.17
C ILE A 5 -17.56 -3.86 -6.01
N PRO A 6 -16.65 -3.67 -6.99
CA PRO A 6 -15.25 -4.06 -6.84
C PRO A 6 -14.61 -3.11 -5.83
N MET A 7 -14.70 -3.45 -4.55
CA MET A 7 -14.10 -2.64 -3.49
C MET A 7 -12.62 -2.96 -3.32
N LEU A 8 -11.85 -2.26 -4.15
CA LEU A 8 -10.73 -1.41 -3.76
C LEU A 8 -9.58 -2.10 -3.02
N CYS A 9 -8.51 -2.32 -3.76
CA CYS A 9 -7.11 -2.31 -3.31
C CYS A 9 -6.73 -0.92 -2.73
N HIS A 10 -7.52 -0.35 -1.81
CA HIS A 10 -7.37 1.03 -1.32
C HIS A 10 -6.24 1.23 -0.29
N GLN A 11 -5.32 0.28 -0.15
CA GLN A 11 -4.23 0.39 0.83
C GLN A 11 -2.84 0.61 0.24
N VAL A 12 -2.68 0.60 -1.09
CA VAL A 12 -1.33 0.66 -1.68
C VAL A 12 -0.86 2.06 -2.07
N VAL A 13 -1.72 3.08 -2.07
CA VAL A 13 -1.29 4.46 -2.40
C VAL A 13 -1.37 5.44 -1.20
N LEU A 14 -1.85 5.00 -0.03
CA LEU A 14 -1.90 5.85 1.18
C LEU A 14 -1.20 5.26 2.42
N PHE A 15 -0.50 4.12 2.32
CA PHE A 15 0.12 3.48 3.49
C PHE A 15 1.66 3.55 3.55
N GLU A 16 2.31 4.35 2.71
CA GLU A 16 3.75 4.66 2.81
C GLU A 16 4.00 6.12 3.22
N LEU A 17 3.13 6.68 4.05
CA LEU A 17 3.45 7.80 4.96
C LEU A 17 3.52 7.36 6.44
N ASN A 18 3.69 6.05 6.69
CA ASN A 18 3.82 5.49 8.04
C ASN A 18 5.20 4.85 8.33
N LEU A 19 6.26 5.37 7.70
CA LEU A 19 7.59 5.39 8.31
C LEU A 19 7.74 6.77 8.94
N THR A 20 7.41 7.01 10.22
CA THR A 20 8.41 7.07 11.32
C THR A 20 7.72 7.42 12.65
N LEU A 21 6.82 6.58 13.20
CA LEU A 21 6.34 6.76 14.59
C LEU A 21 6.34 5.48 15.44
N ALA A 22 6.57 4.30 14.86
CA ALA A 22 6.63 3.05 15.61
C ALA A 22 8.05 2.63 16.08
N LYS A 23 9.10 3.43 15.82
CA LYS A 23 10.48 3.16 16.29
C LYS A 23 10.96 4.04 17.44
N LEU A 24 10.11 4.93 17.95
CA LEU A 24 10.35 5.68 19.19
C LEU A 24 9.50 5.11 20.33
N LYS A 25 9.80 3.88 20.75
CA LYS A 25 9.49 3.44 22.11
C LYS A 25 10.76 2.88 22.73
N VAL A 26 11.49 3.82 23.33
CA VAL A 26 12.19 3.70 24.61
C VAL A 26 12.67 2.29 24.94
N ARG A 27 13.97 2.11 24.74
CA ARG A 27 14.82 1.13 25.39
C ARG A 27 14.53 1.09 26.91
N ALA A 28 13.92 0.02 27.40
CA ALA A 28 14.21 -0.66 28.68
C ALA A 28 13.05 -1.58 29.09
N PHE A 29 13.19 -2.89 28.85
CA PHE A 29 13.29 -3.89 29.93
C PHE A 29 13.58 -5.24 29.27
N SER A 30 14.78 -5.77 29.47
CA SER A 30 15.06 -7.18 29.25
C SER A 30 14.42 -7.96 30.39
N TYR A 31 13.52 -8.90 30.09
CA TYR A 31 13.21 -9.98 31.03
C TYR A 31 13.18 -11.30 30.27
N SER A 32 14.33 -11.98 30.32
CA SER A 32 14.40 -13.43 30.23
C SER A 32 13.70 -14.03 31.44
N ASP A 33 12.74 -14.93 31.27
CA ASP A 33 12.88 -16.35 31.59
C ASP A 33 11.57 -17.12 31.36
N ARG A 34 11.73 -18.44 31.29
CA ARG A 34 10.82 -19.53 30.95
C ARG A 34 9.54 -19.64 31.79
N SER A 35 8.67 -20.48 31.22
CA SER A 35 7.78 -21.46 31.86
C SER A 35 6.30 -21.09 31.95
N SER A 36 5.54 -21.82 31.13
CA SER A 36 4.37 -22.59 31.53
C SER A 36 3.55 -22.05 32.69
N THR A 37 2.42 -21.40 32.39
CA THR A 37 1.07 -21.90 32.71
C THR A 37 0.06 -20.83 32.33
N CYS A 38 -0.86 -21.18 31.44
CA CYS A 38 -2.07 -20.42 31.18
C CYS A 38 -2.97 -20.56 32.41
N ILE A 39 -3.05 -19.52 33.23
CA ILE A 39 -4.10 -19.38 34.24
C ILE A 39 -4.94 -18.18 33.82
N ARG A 40 -6.17 -18.47 33.37
CA ARG A 40 -7.22 -17.48 33.16
C ARG A 40 -7.69 -16.99 34.52
N GLU A 41 -7.50 -15.71 34.79
CA GLU A 41 -8.27 -14.98 35.81
C GLU A 41 -8.91 -13.75 35.14
N PRO A 42 -10.16 -13.39 35.47
CA PRO A 42 -10.88 -12.30 34.82
C PRO A 42 -10.38 -10.97 35.40
N PHE A 43 -9.44 -10.33 34.73
CA PHE A 43 -9.10 -8.95 35.05
C PHE A 43 -10.24 -8.05 34.55
N HIS A 44 -11.20 -7.76 35.44
CA HIS A 44 -12.07 -6.60 35.30
C HIS A 44 -11.20 -5.33 35.37
N ALA A 45 -10.53 -5.01 34.26
CA ALA A 45 -9.93 -3.71 34.06
C ALA A 45 -11.09 -2.72 33.86
N GLN A 46 -11.52 -2.09 34.96
CA GLN A 46 -12.29 -0.86 34.89
C GLN A 46 -11.39 0.19 34.22
N LEU A 47 -11.44 0.25 32.88
CA LEU A 47 -10.78 1.31 32.14
C LEU A 47 -11.41 2.64 32.60
N PRO A 48 -10.63 3.64 33.03
CA PRO A 48 -11.18 4.92 33.41
C PRO A 48 -11.92 5.50 32.20
N SER A 49 -13.22 5.72 32.39
CA SER A 49 -14.13 6.34 31.45
C SER A 49 -13.71 7.79 31.21
N ARG A 50 -12.80 8.01 30.26
CA ARG A 50 -12.60 9.21 29.43
C ARG A 50 -11.23 9.12 28.76
N ILE A 51 -11.15 8.32 27.69
CA ILE A 51 -10.10 8.51 26.70
C ILE A 51 -10.41 9.84 26.01
N LEU A 52 -9.56 10.86 26.22
CA LEU A 52 -9.65 12.18 25.61
C LEU A 52 -9.21 12.16 24.13
N PHE A 53 -9.56 11.11 23.38
CA PHE A 53 -9.25 10.96 21.95
C PHE A 53 -10.30 11.51 20.96
N PRO A 54 -11.62 11.67 21.26
CA PRO A 54 -12.57 11.97 20.19
C PRO A 54 -12.51 13.43 19.69
N ILE A 55 -12.12 14.40 20.52
CA ILE A 55 -12.22 15.83 20.18
C ILE A 55 -11.15 16.31 19.17
N ALA A 56 -10.09 15.54 18.95
CA ALA A 56 -9.02 15.89 18.01
C ALA A 56 -9.27 15.32 16.61
N PHE A 57 -9.82 14.10 16.50
CA PHE A 57 -10.11 13.47 15.22
C PHE A 57 -11.22 14.21 14.47
N ASP A 58 -12.33 14.54 15.16
CA ASP A 58 -13.45 15.29 14.59
C ASP A 58 -12.99 16.65 14.04
N ARG A 59 -12.10 17.35 14.76
CA ARG A 59 -11.54 18.64 14.32
C ARG A 59 -10.60 18.57 13.13
N ILE A 60 -9.92 17.44 12.89
CA ILE A 60 -9.00 17.28 11.76
C ILE A 60 -9.78 16.96 10.49
N MET A 61 -10.81 16.11 10.58
CA MET A 61 -11.61 15.70 9.43
C MET A 61 -12.46 16.84 8.87
N ASP A 62 -12.98 17.74 9.73
CA ASP A 62 -13.77 18.90 9.30
C ASP A 62 -12.96 19.96 8.53
N HIS A 63 -11.63 19.89 8.55
CA HIS A 63 -10.74 20.86 7.91
C HIS A 63 -9.85 20.27 6.82
N TYR A 64 -9.90 18.95 6.58
CA TYR A 64 -9.12 18.34 5.50
C TYR A 64 -9.78 18.63 4.14
N GLN A 65 -9.08 19.41 3.30
CA GLN A 65 -9.49 19.70 1.93
C GLN A 65 -8.41 19.17 0.97
N PRO A 66 -8.63 18.00 0.33
CA PRO A 66 -7.66 17.46 -0.62
C PRO A 66 -7.52 18.39 -1.81
N ARG A 67 -6.27 18.70 -2.17
CA ARG A 67 -5.91 19.50 -3.35
C ARG A 67 -4.89 18.72 -4.17
N PRO A 68 -5.32 17.73 -4.97
CA PRO A 68 -4.41 16.98 -5.82
C PRO A 68 -3.76 17.89 -6.85
N ILE A 69 -2.63 17.45 -7.39
CA ILE A 69 -1.97 18.13 -8.52
C ILE A 69 -2.89 18.00 -9.73
N ASP A 70 -3.11 19.10 -10.44
CA ASP A 70 -3.87 19.08 -11.70
C ASP A 70 -3.01 18.45 -12.81
N THR A 71 -3.50 17.31 -13.32
CA THR A 71 -2.85 16.49 -14.35
C THR A 71 -3.70 16.40 -15.63
N ASP A 72 -4.85 17.08 -15.70
CA ASP A 72 -5.82 16.93 -16.79
C ASP A 72 -5.25 17.36 -18.15
N SER A 73 -4.40 18.38 -18.14
CA SER A 73 -3.73 18.92 -19.34
C SER A 73 -2.41 18.23 -19.67
N VAL A 74 -1.94 17.30 -18.84
CA VAL A 74 -0.65 16.64 -19.02
C VAL A 74 -0.79 15.39 -19.87
N LEU A 75 -0.19 15.43 -21.06
CA LEU A 75 -0.07 14.28 -21.94
C LEU A 75 1.22 13.53 -21.65
N LEU A 76 1.11 12.20 -21.45
CA LEU A 76 2.28 11.34 -21.32
C LEU A 76 2.87 11.05 -22.70
N PRO A 77 4.17 11.31 -22.93
CA PRO A 77 4.86 10.88 -24.14
C PRO A 77 4.83 9.35 -24.31
N ASP A 78 4.82 8.86 -25.55
CA ASP A 78 4.78 7.43 -25.87
C ASP A 78 5.91 6.63 -25.22
N GLU A 79 7.10 7.24 -25.09
CA GLU A 79 8.26 6.63 -24.42
C GLU A 79 8.02 6.33 -22.93
N LEU A 80 7.06 7.02 -22.29
CA LEU A 80 6.69 6.78 -20.89
C LEU A 80 5.55 5.75 -20.74
N LEU A 81 4.93 5.30 -21.84
CA LEU A 81 3.93 4.23 -21.79
C LEU A 81 4.58 2.90 -21.40
N GLU A 82 5.74 2.58 -21.96
CA GLU A 82 6.52 1.39 -21.56
C GLU A 82 6.95 1.50 -20.08
N LEU A 83 7.32 2.70 -19.63
CA LEU A 83 7.67 2.94 -18.23
C LEU A 83 6.45 2.74 -17.31
N THR A 84 5.26 3.14 -17.76
CA THR A 84 4.01 2.97 -17.01
C THR A 84 3.76 1.50 -16.68
N GLU A 85 3.87 0.61 -17.66
CA GLU A 85 3.68 -0.83 -17.43
C GLU A 85 4.71 -1.39 -16.44
N LYS A 86 5.97 -1.00 -16.57
CA LYS A 86 7.04 -1.43 -15.65
C LYS A 86 6.82 -0.94 -14.23
N LEU A 87 6.27 0.27 -14.07
CA LEU A 87 5.94 0.81 -12.75
C LEU A 87 4.70 0.14 -12.15
N ALA A 88 3.72 -0.22 -12.98
CA ALA A 88 2.56 -0.99 -12.55
C ALA A 88 2.97 -2.40 -12.08
N GLU A 89 3.75 -3.12 -12.89
CA GLU A 89 4.31 -4.44 -12.54
C GLU A 89 5.14 -4.37 -11.24
N ASN A 90 6.05 -3.39 -11.13
CA ASN A 90 6.86 -3.23 -9.93
C ASN A 90 6.01 -2.91 -8.68
N SER A 91 4.95 -2.09 -8.82
CA SER A 91 4.04 -1.79 -7.72
C SER A 91 3.34 -3.05 -7.22
N HIS A 92 2.85 -3.88 -8.15
CA HIS A 92 2.24 -5.17 -7.84
C HIS A 92 3.22 -6.11 -7.14
N ASP A 93 4.43 -6.29 -7.70
CA ASP A 93 5.44 -7.15 -7.12
C ASP A 93 5.84 -6.72 -5.71
N HIS A 94 5.93 -5.40 -5.48
CA HIS A 94 6.20 -4.87 -4.15
C HIS A 94 5.08 -5.19 -3.16
N TRP A 95 3.83 -4.97 -3.55
CA TRP A 95 2.66 -5.34 -2.75
C TRP A 95 2.63 -6.84 -2.45
N ALA A 96 2.81 -7.68 -3.48
CA ALA A 96 2.74 -9.13 -3.37
C ALA A 96 3.84 -9.64 -2.43
N LYS A 97 5.06 -9.14 -2.58
CA LYS A 97 6.19 -9.45 -1.69
C LYS A 97 5.85 -9.12 -0.23
N LEU A 98 5.39 -7.89 0.05
CA LEU A 98 5.05 -7.49 1.42
C LEU A 98 3.92 -8.34 2.01
N ARG A 99 2.93 -8.72 1.19
CA ARG A 99 1.85 -9.61 1.61
C ARG A 99 2.36 -11.02 1.92
N MET A 100 3.20 -11.58 1.07
CA MET A 100 3.82 -12.88 1.32
C MET A 100 4.68 -12.88 2.59
N GLU A 101 5.45 -11.82 2.83
CA GLU A 101 6.23 -11.64 4.08
C GLU A 101 5.33 -11.56 5.33
N GLN A 102 4.10 -11.05 5.19
CA GLN A 102 3.08 -11.03 6.25
C GLN A 102 2.35 -12.37 6.41
N GLY A 103 2.74 -13.40 5.66
CA GLY A 103 2.16 -14.74 5.68
C GLY A 103 0.87 -14.87 4.87
N TRP A 104 0.65 -14.00 3.88
CA TRP A 104 -0.43 -14.20 2.92
C TRP A 104 -0.04 -15.19 1.84
N THR A 105 -1.01 -15.96 1.37
CA THR A 105 -0.86 -16.93 0.28
C THR A 105 -1.93 -16.73 -0.78
N TRP A 106 -1.74 -17.33 -1.95
CA TRP A 106 -2.78 -17.35 -2.97
C TRP A 106 -4.05 -18.08 -2.50
N GLY A 107 -5.20 -17.64 -2.97
CA GLY A 107 -6.48 -18.36 -2.89
C GLY A 107 -7.53 -17.70 -3.77
N GLU A 108 -8.49 -18.47 -4.28
CA GLU A 108 -9.51 -18.03 -5.26
C GLU A 108 -10.30 -16.78 -4.82
N GLU A 109 -10.49 -16.61 -3.51
CA GLU A 109 -11.13 -15.46 -2.91
C GLU A 109 -10.28 -14.87 -1.80
N ARG A 110 -10.46 -13.57 -1.58
CA ARG A 110 -9.81 -12.87 -0.47
C ARG A 110 -10.39 -13.36 0.85
N ASN A 111 -9.53 -13.80 1.76
CA ASN A 111 -9.89 -14.19 3.12
C ASN A 111 -8.86 -13.70 4.13
N ASP A 112 -9.18 -12.65 4.87
CA ASP A 112 -8.24 -12.02 5.81
C ASP A 112 -7.92 -12.91 7.02
N SER A 113 -8.84 -13.78 7.44
CA SER A 113 -8.61 -14.72 8.55
C SER A 113 -7.65 -15.84 8.17
N LYS A 114 -7.77 -16.37 6.95
CA LYS A 114 -6.86 -17.37 6.38
C LYS A 114 -5.64 -16.75 5.69
N LYS A 115 -5.61 -15.42 5.57
CA LYS A 115 -4.64 -14.64 4.80
C LYS A 115 -4.50 -15.11 3.35
N THR A 116 -5.61 -15.30 2.64
CA THR A 116 -5.59 -15.61 1.20
C THR A 116 -5.99 -14.42 0.35
N HIS A 117 -5.38 -14.27 -0.84
CA HIS A 117 -5.75 -13.23 -1.81
C HIS A 117 -5.64 -13.77 -3.25
N PRO A 118 -6.61 -13.48 -4.14
CA PRO A 118 -6.59 -13.96 -5.53
C PRO A 118 -5.45 -13.38 -6.34
N ASP A 119 -5.12 -12.11 -6.07
CA ASP A 119 -4.10 -11.39 -6.85
C ASP A 119 -2.66 -11.73 -6.45
N LEU A 120 -2.43 -12.69 -5.54
CA LEU A 120 -1.07 -13.20 -5.25
C LEU A 120 -0.58 -14.16 -6.35
N VAL A 121 -0.52 -13.63 -7.57
CA VAL A 121 -0.06 -14.26 -8.81
C VAL A 121 0.91 -13.31 -9.51
N PRO A 122 1.73 -13.78 -10.47
CA PRO A 122 2.55 -12.90 -11.30
C PRO A 122 1.72 -11.80 -11.96
N TYR A 123 2.28 -10.59 -12.14
CA TYR A 123 1.57 -9.46 -12.74
C TYR A 123 0.92 -9.82 -14.09
N GLN A 124 1.58 -10.61 -14.92
CA GLN A 124 1.08 -11.05 -16.23
C GLN A 124 -0.22 -11.86 -16.13
N ASP A 125 -0.44 -12.56 -15.01
CA ASP A 125 -1.60 -13.42 -14.77
C ASP A 125 -2.75 -12.68 -14.07
N LEU A 126 -2.56 -11.40 -13.72
CA LEU A 126 -3.63 -10.60 -13.12
C LEU A 126 -4.79 -10.36 -14.10
N PRO A 127 -6.02 -10.23 -13.57
CA PRO A 127 -7.14 -9.69 -14.32
C PRO A 127 -6.79 -8.31 -14.88
N GLU A 128 -7.26 -8.04 -16.10
CA GLU A 128 -7.00 -6.77 -16.77
C GLU A 128 -7.50 -5.56 -15.98
N SER A 129 -8.60 -5.72 -15.22
CA SER A 129 -9.14 -4.69 -14.34
C SER A 129 -8.20 -4.27 -13.21
N GLU A 130 -7.42 -5.23 -12.67
CA GLU A 130 -6.44 -4.94 -11.61
C GLU A 130 -5.19 -4.28 -12.23
N LYS A 131 -4.72 -4.78 -13.37
CA LYS A 131 -3.64 -4.11 -14.13
C LYS A 131 -4.00 -2.67 -14.48
N ASP A 132 -5.23 -2.43 -14.94
CA ASP A 132 -5.73 -1.08 -15.25
C ASP A 132 -5.71 -0.14 -14.04
N TYR A 133 -5.90 -0.66 -12.83
CA TYR A 133 -5.77 0.15 -11.61
C TYR A 133 -4.32 0.55 -11.35
N ASP A 134 -3.39 -0.41 -11.44
CA ASP A 134 -1.97 -0.16 -11.23
C ASP A 134 -1.40 0.78 -12.30
N ARG A 135 -1.78 0.59 -13.57
CA ARG A 135 -1.43 1.50 -14.68
C ARG A 135 -1.93 2.91 -14.42
N ARG A 136 -3.21 3.08 -14.05
CA ARG A 136 -3.76 4.42 -13.78
C ARG A 136 -2.98 5.12 -12.66
N THR A 137 -2.63 4.39 -11.61
CA THR A 137 -1.83 4.91 -10.50
C THR A 137 -0.43 5.34 -10.97
N ALA A 138 0.23 4.51 -11.78
CA ALA A 138 1.53 4.82 -12.37
C ALA A 138 1.45 6.04 -13.32
N MET A 139 0.43 6.10 -14.18
CA MET A 139 0.20 7.22 -15.10
C MET A 139 -0.01 8.53 -14.37
N GLU A 140 -0.87 8.57 -13.36
CA GLU A 140 -1.12 9.79 -12.59
C GLU A 140 0.12 10.27 -11.84
N THR A 141 0.93 9.32 -11.33
CA THR A 141 2.23 9.65 -10.74
C THR A 141 3.17 10.29 -11.76
N LEU A 142 3.28 9.72 -12.97
CA LEU A 142 4.12 10.26 -14.03
C LEU A 142 3.63 11.63 -14.50
N LYS A 143 2.32 11.81 -14.67
CA LYS A 143 1.74 13.10 -15.05
C LYS A 143 2.00 14.16 -13.97
N ALA A 144 1.86 13.81 -12.69
CA ALA A 144 2.16 14.72 -11.59
C ALA A 144 3.63 15.16 -11.61
N ILE A 145 4.57 14.25 -11.89
CA ILE A 145 6.00 14.58 -12.04
C ILE A 145 6.20 15.59 -13.17
N LEU A 146 5.56 15.40 -14.33
CA LEU A 146 5.64 16.34 -15.45
C LEU A 146 4.96 17.69 -15.13
N ALA A 147 3.80 17.69 -14.48
CA ALA A 147 3.08 18.89 -14.04
C ALA A 147 3.93 19.75 -13.09
N LEU A 148 4.75 19.11 -12.26
CA LEU A 148 5.68 19.76 -11.34
C LEU A 148 6.96 20.30 -12.02
N GLY A 149 7.08 20.16 -13.35
CA GLY A 149 8.18 20.71 -14.14
C GLY A 149 9.41 19.81 -14.25
N TYR A 150 9.31 18.53 -13.87
CA TYR A 150 10.40 17.57 -14.06
C TYR A 150 10.34 16.95 -15.46
N THR A 151 11.48 16.45 -15.93
CA THR A 151 11.59 15.71 -17.19
C THR A 151 12.16 14.32 -16.93
N ILE A 152 11.54 13.30 -17.53
CA ILE A 152 11.98 11.91 -17.45
C ILE A 152 12.54 11.52 -18.81
N ASN A 153 13.80 11.05 -18.85
CA ASN A 153 14.45 10.62 -20.09
C ASN A 153 15.01 9.21 -19.90
N LYS A 154 14.71 8.29 -20.83
CA LYS A 154 15.29 6.94 -20.84
C LYS A 154 16.74 7.02 -21.34
N LYS A 155 17.71 6.70 -20.47
CA LYS A 155 19.10 6.57 -20.91
C LYS A 155 19.28 5.27 -21.68
N SER A 156 19.94 5.31 -22.84
CA SER A 156 20.42 4.10 -23.52
C SER A 156 21.53 3.47 -22.68
N ILE A 157 21.20 2.43 -21.92
CA ILE A 157 22.20 1.66 -21.18
C ILE A 157 22.79 0.66 -22.17
N ASN A 158 24.03 0.89 -22.62
CA ASN A 158 24.83 -0.17 -23.24
C ASN A 158 25.18 -1.16 -22.14
N LEU A 159 24.33 -2.16 -21.92
CA LEU A 159 24.66 -3.30 -21.08
C LEU A 159 25.79 -4.06 -21.80
N PRO A 160 26.95 -4.29 -21.15
CA PRO A 160 27.93 -5.19 -21.74
C PRO A 160 27.25 -6.55 -21.95
N SER A 161 27.29 -7.04 -23.19
CA SER A 161 26.83 -8.39 -23.51
C SER A 161 27.46 -9.35 -22.51
N GLN A 162 26.65 -10.07 -21.75
CA GLN A 162 27.16 -11.13 -20.89
C GLN A 162 27.88 -12.13 -21.81
N ALA A 163 29.20 -12.22 -21.63
CA ALA A 163 30.09 -13.16 -22.31
C ALA A 163 30.06 -14.51 -21.61
#